data_AF-A0A543Q3X9-F1
#
_entry.id   AF-A0A543Q3X9-F1
#
_cell.length_a   1.000
_cell.length_b   1.000
_cell.length_c   1.000
_cell.angle_alpha   90.00
_cell.angle_beta   90.00
_cell.angle_gamma   90.00
#
_symmetry.space_group_name_H-M   'P 1'
#
loop_
_entity.id
_entity.type
_entity.pdbx_description
1 polymer ?
#
loop_
_entity_poly.entity_id
_entity_poly.type
_entity_poly.pdbx_seq_one_letter_code
_entity_poly.pdbx_strand_id
1 'polypeptide(L)'
;MKTSIKLSPVAIAIAALMAAPMAFAAGANVDNGQQSQSNTQISVMNSTNYANMLGKAGAGSKGNVGVNIATGNQNQQSNAGSLAANGKTKVTSTASASASQDQGGNLAIQVVNGSNNVNMSDHALSDASGNIGANMASGIFNQQQNNLAVSSAKKAKSSTAVTGTTQNVGQNMSASADNYGSQGNANNTQIGGNALSKASGNIGVNQAAGISNQQSNSLALASVSKKTSMSSASTNTAQSQEQNLAIQVAGGANAVDLTANALKGATGNIGVNMASGSFNQQQNSTSIASAAKKAGKVDSATNTSQSMDNEANLSTLNYGSVVGGSNETGLYGHVLSNASGNIGLNQAAGISNQQSNSLAIATGNKSKTATATADTSQSMGGILSSQGVPVIFGSLAWSLSNQNNAAGIGSNALKHAAGNIGVNLASGANNQQANSTALSYVSKGKKGSASAMATAGTTQYSVSNIASDTNTTDSSFINGNAAKGAVGNIGINLATGVQNQQQNGLALVSVASNRAMATASAPVSQMADANLGGTVGSTYTSSVSGHALQNASGNIGLNVAAGNGNQQSNTMAIASVQ
;
A
#
# COMPACT_ATOMS: atom_id res chain seq x y z
N MET A 1 -6.88 -29.77 -26.47
CA MET A 1 -7.55 -28.57 -25.95
C MET A 1 -6.68 -27.35 -26.21
N LYS A 2 -7.11 -26.43 -27.08
CA LYS A 2 -6.39 -25.17 -27.34
C LYS A 2 -6.68 -24.21 -26.20
N THR A 3 -5.76 -24.09 -25.24
CA THR A 3 -5.81 -23.08 -24.16
C THR A 3 -5.46 -21.71 -24.75
N SER A 4 -6.41 -21.10 -25.47
CA SER A 4 -6.29 -19.69 -25.84
C SER A 4 -6.56 -18.83 -24.61
N ILE A 5 -5.54 -18.66 -23.77
CA ILE A 5 -5.52 -17.58 -22.79
C ILE A 5 -5.44 -16.27 -23.58
N LYS A 6 -6.59 -15.76 -24.02
CA LYS A 6 -6.72 -14.39 -24.51
C LYS A 6 -6.69 -13.44 -23.30
N LEU A 7 -5.61 -13.46 -22.52
CA LEU A 7 -5.23 -12.27 -21.80
C LEU A 7 -4.84 -11.29 -22.89
N SER A 8 -5.53 -10.16 -22.97
CA SER A 8 -5.02 -9.01 -23.70
C SER A 8 -4.34 -8.09 -22.67
N PRO A 9 -3.04 -8.25 -22.37
CA PRO A 9 -2.23 -7.22 -21.70
C PRO A 9 -2.36 -5.86 -22.38
N VAL A 10 -2.76 -5.85 -23.65
CA VAL A 10 -3.11 -4.65 -24.42
C VAL A 10 -4.34 -3.94 -23.84
N ALA A 11 -5.33 -4.63 -23.28
CA ALA A 11 -6.48 -3.98 -22.60
C ALA A 11 -6.07 -3.32 -21.27
N ILE A 12 -5.18 -3.96 -20.50
CA ILE A 12 -4.62 -3.42 -19.25
C ILE A 12 -3.74 -2.19 -19.54
N ALA A 13 -2.93 -2.23 -20.60
CA ALA A 13 -2.09 -1.10 -21.02
C ALA A 13 -2.89 0.05 -21.69
N ILE A 14 -4.07 -0.22 -22.27
CA ILE A 14 -4.95 0.80 -22.86
C ILE A 14 -5.74 1.54 -21.77
N ALA A 15 -6.15 0.88 -20.68
CA ALA A 15 -6.82 1.54 -19.55
C ALA A 15 -5.93 2.60 -18.88
N ALA A 16 -4.61 2.44 -18.91
CA ALA A 16 -3.64 3.43 -18.44
C ALA A 16 -3.47 4.66 -19.37
N LEU A 17 -4.07 4.68 -20.57
CA LEU A 17 -3.89 5.73 -21.59
C LEU A 17 -5.00 6.80 -21.56
N MET A 18 -5.58 7.09 -20.39
CA MET A 18 -6.46 8.25 -20.22
C MET A 18 -5.60 9.51 -20.04
N ALA A 19 -4.88 9.87 -21.09
CA ALA A 19 -4.11 11.12 -21.11
C ALA A 19 -5.09 12.30 -21.08
N ALA A 20 -5.11 13.02 -19.96
CA ALA A 20 -5.58 14.40 -19.93
C ALA A 20 -4.82 15.23 -20.98
N PRO A 21 -5.30 16.42 -21.41
CA PRO A 21 -4.57 17.29 -22.33
C PRO A 21 -3.15 17.57 -21.77
N MET A 22 -2.12 16.95 -22.35
CA MET A 22 -0.75 17.07 -21.85
C MET A 22 -0.03 18.27 -22.48
N ALA A 23 0.70 19.02 -21.67
CA ALA A 23 1.62 20.05 -22.14
C ALA A 23 2.77 19.41 -22.95
N PHE A 24 3.13 20.03 -24.07
CA PHE A 24 4.28 19.60 -24.88
C PHE A 24 5.58 19.99 -24.19
N ALA A 25 6.15 19.08 -23.39
CA ALA A 25 7.46 19.24 -22.77
C ALA A 25 8.32 17.99 -23.00
N ALA A 26 9.56 18.19 -23.47
CA ALA A 26 10.54 17.10 -23.60
C ALA A 26 11.00 16.58 -22.22
N GLY A 27 10.83 17.37 -21.16
CA GLY A 27 11.10 16.98 -19.78
C GLY A 27 10.21 17.74 -18.79
N ALA A 28 9.79 17.08 -17.71
CA ALA A 28 9.15 17.66 -16.54
C ALA A 28 9.82 17.10 -15.29
N ASN A 29 10.14 17.95 -14.32
CA ASN A 29 10.75 17.57 -13.04
C ASN A 29 10.03 18.30 -11.92
N VAL A 30 9.67 17.56 -10.86
CA VAL A 30 9.13 18.11 -9.62
C VAL A 30 9.92 17.48 -8.49
N ASP A 31 10.57 18.30 -7.67
CA ASP A 31 11.26 17.87 -6.47
C ASP A 31 10.64 18.60 -5.28
N ASN A 32 10.23 17.85 -4.26
CA ASN A 32 9.56 18.40 -3.08
C ASN A 32 10.18 17.86 -1.79
N GLY A 33 10.80 18.73 -0.99
CA GLY A 33 11.35 18.37 0.32
C GLY A 33 10.53 18.99 1.45
N GLN A 34 10.24 18.22 2.49
CA GLN A 34 9.73 18.71 3.77
C GLN A 34 10.60 18.14 4.89
N GLN A 35 10.92 18.96 5.89
CA GLN A 35 11.74 18.56 7.03
C GLN A 35 11.07 19.02 8.33
N SER A 36 11.10 18.16 9.36
CA SER A 36 10.59 18.43 10.70
C SER A 36 11.59 17.89 11.72
N GLN A 37 12.38 18.77 12.33
CA GLN A 37 13.41 18.37 13.29
C GLN A 37 13.19 19.02 14.65
N SER A 38 13.46 18.27 15.71
CA SER A 38 13.49 18.74 17.11
C SER A 38 12.20 19.41 17.59
N ASN A 39 11.05 19.04 17.03
CA ASN A 39 9.76 19.58 17.43
C ASN A 39 9.24 18.83 18.65
N THR A 40 8.78 19.58 19.65
CA THR A 40 8.02 19.02 20.75
C THR A 40 6.57 19.43 20.60
N GLN A 41 5.69 18.44 20.44
CA GLN A 41 4.26 18.62 20.39
C GLN A 41 3.61 17.90 21.56
N ILE A 42 3.08 18.67 22.50
CA ILE A 42 2.33 18.14 23.64
C ILE A 42 0.87 18.57 23.45
N SER A 43 0.01 17.58 23.24
CA SER A 43 -1.43 17.70 23.03
C SER A 43 -2.11 17.12 24.26
N VAL A 44 -2.75 17.97 25.06
CA VAL A 44 -3.47 17.55 26.27
C VAL A 44 -4.90 18.08 26.20
N MET A 45 -5.91 17.23 26.44
CA MET A 45 -7.32 17.66 26.45
C MET A 45 -7.81 18.30 25.14
N ASN A 46 -7.20 18.01 23.99
CA ASN A 46 -7.69 18.54 22.71
C ASN A 46 -9.03 17.91 22.32
N SER A 47 -9.81 18.68 21.55
CA SER A 47 -11.01 18.17 20.89
C SER A 47 -10.67 17.22 19.75
N THR A 48 -11.69 16.49 19.28
CA THR A 48 -11.60 15.57 18.15
C THR A 48 -11.21 16.30 16.86
N ASN A 49 -10.21 15.76 16.15
CA ASN A 49 -9.76 16.26 14.85
C ASN A 49 -10.49 15.53 13.71
N TYR A 50 -10.88 16.28 12.66
CA TYR A 50 -11.60 15.74 11.51
C TYR A 50 -11.03 16.26 10.18
N ALA A 51 -10.29 15.42 9.47
CA ALA A 51 -9.95 15.63 8.08
C ALA A 51 -11.04 15.03 7.18
N ASN A 52 -11.92 15.88 6.65
CA ASN A 52 -13.15 15.44 5.96
C ASN A 52 -13.18 15.86 4.48
N MET A 53 -13.51 14.91 3.60
CA MET A 53 -13.86 15.14 2.19
C MET A 53 -15.22 14.49 1.92
N LEU A 54 -16.27 15.31 1.93
CA LEU A 54 -17.67 14.84 1.96
C LEU A 54 -18.48 15.41 0.78
N GLY A 55 -19.76 15.02 0.69
CA GLY A 55 -20.68 15.48 -0.33
C GLY A 55 -20.18 15.18 -1.75
N LYS A 56 -20.17 16.18 -2.62
CA LYS A 56 -19.70 16.06 -4.02
C LYS A 56 -18.32 16.69 -4.24
N ALA A 57 -17.50 16.80 -3.19
CA ALA A 57 -16.17 17.39 -3.29
C ALA A 57 -15.36 16.68 -4.40
N GLY A 58 -14.91 17.42 -5.41
CA GLY A 58 -14.14 16.87 -6.54
C GLY A 58 -14.86 15.86 -7.44
N ALA A 59 -16.17 15.64 -7.27
CA ALA A 59 -16.94 14.71 -8.11
C ALA A 59 -16.93 15.15 -9.58
N GLY A 60 -16.69 14.22 -10.50
CA GLY A 60 -16.65 14.46 -11.95
C GLY A 60 -15.49 15.32 -12.44
N SER A 61 -14.55 15.68 -11.55
CA SER A 61 -13.36 16.46 -11.91
C SER A 61 -12.51 15.74 -12.95
N LYS A 62 -11.87 16.50 -13.85
CA LYS A 62 -11.08 15.95 -14.96
C LYS A 62 -9.70 16.58 -15.01
N GLY A 63 -8.68 15.81 -15.35
CA GLY A 63 -7.31 16.30 -15.49
C GLY A 63 -6.45 15.91 -14.31
N ASN A 64 -5.66 16.85 -13.77
CA ASN A 64 -4.82 16.62 -12.59
C ASN A 64 -5.55 17.17 -11.36
N VAL A 65 -5.99 16.28 -10.48
CA VAL A 65 -6.73 16.59 -9.25
C VAL A 65 -5.82 16.25 -8.08
N GLY A 66 -5.39 17.26 -7.34
CA GLY A 66 -4.61 17.09 -6.12
C GLY A 66 -5.40 17.62 -4.94
N VAL A 67 -5.59 16.80 -3.91
CA VAL A 67 -6.26 17.16 -2.65
C VAL A 67 -5.32 16.85 -1.51
N ASN A 68 -5.14 17.81 -0.60
CA ASN A 68 -4.45 17.64 0.67
C ASN A 68 -5.38 18.18 1.77
N ILE A 69 -5.74 17.36 2.75
CA ILE A 69 -6.53 17.78 3.91
C ILE A 69 -5.79 17.31 5.15
N ALA A 70 -5.36 18.22 6.02
CA ALA A 70 -4.71 17.87 7.28
C ALA A 70 -5.40 18.54 8.46
N THR A 71 -5.54 17.82 9.55
CA THR A 71 -5.94 18.34 10.87
C THR A 71 -4.98 17.84 11.94
N GLY A 72 -4.86 18.57 13.05
CA GLY A 72 -3.86 18.30 14.08
C GLY A 72 -2.54 19.02 13.78
N ASN A 73 -1.41 18.46 14.23
CA ASN A 73 -0.16 19.19 14.38
C ASN A 73 0.95 18.62 13.50
N GLN A 74 1.65 19.49 12.77
CA GLN A 74 2.90 19.16 12.08
C GLN A 74 2.80 17.99 11.09
N ASN A 75 1.62 17.75 10.49
CA ASN A 75 1.47 16.77 9.41
C ASN A 75 2.14 17.30 8.14
N GLN A 76 2.94 16.45 7.50
CA GLN A 76 3.63 16.74 6.25
C GLN A 76 2.89 16.03 5.11
N GLN A 77 2.35 16.80 4.17
CA GLN A 77 1.63 16.26 3.01
C GLN A 77 2.21 16.83 1.72
N SER A 78 2.35 15.97 0.71
CA SER A 78 2.79 16.37 -0.62
C SER A 78 2.07 15.60 -1.73
N ASN A 79 1.64 16.34 -2.76
CA ASN A 79 1.17 15.78 -4.04
C ASN A 79 2.15 16.25 -5.13
N ALA A 80 3.11 15.41 -5.50
CA ALA A 80 4.08 15.73 -6.56
C ALA A 80 3.65 15.07 -7.87
N GLY A 81 3.30 15.89 -8.87
CA GLY A 81 2.84 15.41 -10.18
C GLY A 81 3.70 15.94 -11.31
N SER A 82 4.34 15.05 -12.06
CA SER A 82 5.15 15.36 -13.22
C SER A 82 4.57 14.70 -14.47
N LEU A 83 4.28 15.50 -15.50
CA LEU A 83 3.60 15.05 -16.72
C LEU A 83 4.37 15.56 -17.94
N ALA A 84 4.96 14.63 -18.71
CA ALA A 84 5.73 14.96 -19.89
C ALA A 84 5.13 14.29 -21.14
N ALA A 85 5.06 15.06 -22.23
CA ALA A 85 4.57 14.56 -23.51
C ALA A 85 5.43 15.01 -24.69
N ASN A 86 5.90 14.06 -25.49
CA ASN A 86 6.65 14.33 -26.71
C ASN A 86 6.00 13.75 -27.96
N GLY A 87 5.34 14.63 -28.72
CA GLY A 87 4.62 14.25 -29.93
C GLY A 87 5.45 14.16 -31.21
N LYS A 88 6.58 14.88 -31.33
CA LYS A 88 7.19 15.19 -32.64
C LYS A 88 8.72 15.19 -32.70
N THR A 89 9.44 15.39 -31.61
CA THR A 89 10.92 15.51 -31.65
C THR A 89 11.58 14.15 -31.43
N LYS A 90 12.82 13.97 -31.90
CA LYS A 90 13.64 12.76 -31.63
C LYS A 90 14.33 12.81 -30.26
N VAL A 91 13.89 13.66 -29.35
CA VAL A 91 14.44 13.78 -27.99
C VAL A 91 13.72 12.78 -27.07
N THR A 92 14.28 12.45 -25.91
CA THR A 92 13.58 11.69 -24.85
C THR A 92 12.44 12.53 -24.26
N SER A 93 11.34 11.89 -23.85
CA SER A 93 10.32 12.50 -22.99
C SER A 93 10.56 12.02 -21.56
N THR A 94 10.88 12.90 -20.63
CA THR A 94 11.16 12.52 -19.23
C THR A 94 10.15 13.16 -18.29
N ALA A 95 9.48 12.38 -17.45
CA ALA A 95 8.73 12.87 -16.30
C ALA A 95 9.41 12.36 -15.03
N SER A 96 9.78 13.26 -14.13
CA SER A 96 10.40 12.95 -12.83
C SER A 96 9.63 13.64 -11.72
N ALA A 97 9.23 12.90 -10.69
CA ALA A 97 8.60 13.42 -9.48
C ALA A 97 9.27 12.81 -8.25
N SER A 98 10.01 13.61 -7.50
CA SER A 98 10.61 13.19 -6.24
C SER A 98 9.98 13.93 -5.06
N ALA A 99 9.81 13.21 -3.95
CA ALA A 99 9.50 13.83 -2.67
C ALA A 99 10.29 13.21 -1.53
N SER A 100 10.75 14.06 -0.62
CA SER A 100 11.50 13.70 0.57
C SER A 100 10.81 14.28 1.80
N GLN A 101 10.58 13.46 2.81
CA GLN A 101 10.12 13.89 4.13
C GLN A 101 11.09 13.36 5.17
N ASP A 102 11.64 14.27 5.97
CA ASP A 102 12.63 13.92 6.99
C ASP A 102 12.14 14.41 8.35
N GLN A 103 12.09 13.48 9.31
CA GLN A 103 11.60 13.74 10.65
C GLN A 103 12.60 13.21 11.70
N GLY A 104 13.18 14.11 12.50
CA GLY A 104 14.22 13.74 13.48
C GLY A 104 14.04 14.37 14.85
N GLY A 105 14.22 13.60 15.93
CA GLY A 105 14.30 14.12 17.30
C GLY A 105 13.03 14.79 17.83
N ASN A 106 11.87 14.42 17.29
CA ASN A 106 10.60 15.02 17.70
C ASN A 106 9.97 14.26 18.86
N LEU A 107 9.32 14.98 19.76
CA LEU A 107 8.53 14.42 20.86
C LEU A 107 7.06 14.73 20.61
N ALA A 108 6.25 13.71 20.38
CA ALA A 108 4.80 13.77 20.36
C ALA A 108 4.24 13.18 21.65
N ILE A 109 3.43 13.95 22.37
CA ILE A 109 2.67 13.45 23.51
C ILE A 109 1.21 13.80 23.26
N GLN A 110 0.33 12.80 23.20
CA GLN A 110 -1.11 12.93 23.03
C GLN A 110 -1.81 12.33 24.26
N VAL A 111 -2.17 13.15 25.24
CA VAL A 111 -2.82 12.71 26.48
C VAL A 111 -4.25 13.25 26.55
N VAL A 112 -5.26 12.39 26.70
CA VAL A 112 -6.67 12.79 26.92
C VAL A 112 -7.24 13.64 25.77
N ASN A 113 -6.91 13.34 24.52
CA ASN A 113 -7.45 14.11 23.40
C ASN A 113 -8.69 13.40 22.81
N GLY A 114 -9.44 14.14 22.00
CA GLY A 114 -10.47 13.56 21.15
C GLY A 114 -9.86 12.75 20.01
N SER A 115 -10.71 12.01 19.32
CA SER A 115 -10.30 11.11 18.23
C SER A 115 -9.61 11.86 17.07
N ASN A 116 -8.75 11.17 16.32
CA ASN A 116 -8.22 11.64 15.04
C ASN A 116 -8.97 10.92 13.93
N ASN A 117 -9.81 11.65 13.19
CA ASN A 117 -10.65 11.07 12.16
C ASN A 117 -10.27 11.59 10.78
N VAL A 118 -10.11 10.68 9.83
CA VAL A 118 -9.95 10.98 8.41
C VAL A 118 -11.10 10.31 7.67
N ASN A 119 -11.93 11.08 6.97
CA ASN A 119 -13.12 10.55 6.31
C ASN A 119 -13.29 11.09 4.88
N MET A 120 -13.29 10.18 3.91
CA MET A 120 -13.70 10.46 2.53
C MET A 120 -14.99 9.67 2.22
N SER A 121 -16.12 10.35 2.07
CA SER A 121 -17.42 9.68 1.91
C SER A 121 -18.32 10.32 0.85
N ASP A 122 -19.59 9.93 0.85
CA ASP A 122 -20.63 10.44 -0.06
C ASP A 122 -20.25 10.26 -1.53
N HIS A 123 -20.06 11.32 -2.29
CA HIS A 123 -19.65 11.27 -3.70
C HIS A 123 -18.29 11.96 -3.89
N ALA A 124 -17.46 12.02 -2.84
CA ALA A 124 -16.13 12.60 -2.93
C ALA A 124 -15.33 11.92 -4.06
N LEU A 125 -14.87 12.71 -5.03
CA LEU A 125 -14.13 12.26 -6.21
C LEU A 125 -14.85 11.17 -7.05
N SER A 126 -16.16 10.96 -6.88
CA SER A 126 -16.89 10.01 -7.74
C SER A 126 -16.85 10.48 -9.19
N ASP A 127 -16.73 9.56 -10.14
CA ASP A 127 -16.63 9.85 -11.58
C ASP A 127 -15.45 10.79 -11.97
N ALA A 128 -14.52 11.09 -11.05
CA ALA A 128 -13.34 11.88 -11.36
C ALA A 128 -12.46 11.13 -12.37
N SER A 129 -11.73 11.85 -13.24
CA SER A 129 -10.90 11.22 -14.27
C SER A 129 -9.57 11.93 -14.52
N GLY A 130 -8.54 11.17 -14.87
CA GLY A 130 -7.20 11.67 -15.14
C GLY A 130 -6.21 11.23 -14.06
N ASN A 131 -5.55 12.18 -13.43
CA ASN A 131 -4.56 11.97 -12.38
C ASN A 131 -5.11 12.50 -11.06
N ILE A 132 -5.58 11.61 -10.19
CA ILE A 132 -6.23 11.94 -8.92
C ILE A 132 -5.29 11.54 -7.79
N GLY A 133 -4.83 12.52 -7.01
CA GLY A 133 -4.07 12.35 -5.78
C GLY A 133 -4.82 12.96 -4.61
N ALA A 134 -5.10 12.20 -3.57
CA ALA A 134 -5.69 12.70 -2.33
C ALA A 134 -4.86 12.24 -1.13
N ASN A 135 -4.31 13.19 -0.36
CA ASN A 135 -3.74 12.92 0.96
C ASN A 135 -4.67 13.49 2.01
N MET A 136 -4.99 12.70 3.03
CA MET A 136 -5.75 13.19 4.18
C MET A 136 -5.12 12.70 5.47
N ALA A 137 -4.82 13.60 6.41
CA ALA A 137 -4.17 13.25 7.68
C ALA A 137 -4.90 13.88 8.87
N SER A 138 -4.95 13.15 9.98
CA SER A 138 -5.38 13.68 11.26
C SER A 138 -4.45 13.20 12.37
N GLY A 139 -4.03 14.10 13.25
CA GLY A 139 -3.16 13.78 14.38
C GLY A 139 -1.82 14.50 14.29
N ILE A 140 -0.73 13.83 14.64
CA ILE A 140 0.57 14.47 14.85
C ILE A 140 1.62 13.86 13.91
N PHE A 141 2.39 14.69 13.22
CA PHE A 141 3.58 14.27 12.44
C PHE A 141 3.34 13.21 11.35
N ASN A 142 2.12 13.02 10.87
CA ASN A 142 1.88 12.07 9.78
C ASN A 142 2.55 12.58 8.49
N GLN A 143 3.23 11.68 7.79
CA GLN A 143 3.98 11.93 6.57
C GLN A 143 3.31 11.24 5.38
N GLN A 144 2.79 12.02 4.44
CA GLN A 144 2.06 11.49 3.29
C GLN A 144 2.57 12.07 1.97
N GLN A 145 2.78 11.20 0.98
CA GLN A 145 3.21 11.58 -0.36
C GLN A 145 2.42 10.84 -1.44
N ASN A 146 1.87 11.59 -2.40
CA ASN A 146 1.41 11.04 -3.68
C ASN A 146 2.35 11.54 -4.77
N ASN A 147 3.23 10.66 -5.24
CA ASN A 147 4.14 10.94 -6.34
C ASN A 147 3.61 10.31 -7.62
N LEU A 148 3.47 11.13 -8.65
CA LEU A 148 3.01 10.74 -9.96
C LEU A 148 4.01 11.24 -11.01
N ALA A 149 4.57 10.32 -11.79
CA ALA A 149 5.34 10.64 -12.98
C ALA A 149 4.71 9.94 -14.20
N VAL A 150 4.27 10.72 -15.18
CA VAL A 150 3.67 10.19 -16.40
C VAL A 150 4.39 10.77 -17.61
N SER A 151 5.02 9.91 -18.40
CA SER A 151 5.68 10.24 -19.64
C SER A 151 5.00 9.56 -20.81
N SER A 152 4.69 10.34 -21.85
CA SER A 152 4.08 9.83 -23.08
C SER A 152 4.84 10.30 -24.30
N ALA A 153 5.24 9.36 -25.15
CA ALA A 153 5.92 9.67 -26.39
C ALA A 153 5.23 9.08 -27.62
N LYS A 154 5.18 9.89 -28.68
CA LYS A 154 4.71 9.48 -29.99
C LYS A 154 5.83 9.26 -31.00
N LYS A 155 6.80 10.17 -31.11
CA LYS A 155 7.95 10.06 -32.04
C LYS A 155 9.32 10.26 -31.36
N ALA A 156 9.35 10.32 -30.03
CA ALA A 156 10.53 10.50 -29.20
C ALA A 156 11.57 9.37 -29.37
N LYS A 157 12.82 9.63 -29.00
CA LYS A 157 13.84 8.58 -28.86
C LYS A 157 13.48 7.61 -27.73
N SER A 158 12.95 8.12 -26.63
CA SER A 158 12.54 7.35 -25.44
C SER A 158 11.39 8.04 -24.71
N SER A 159 10.64 7.28 -23.90
CA SER A 159 9.78 7.79 -22.82
C SER A 159 10.30 7.24 -21.50
N THR A 160 10.54 8.13 -20.53
CA THR A 160 11.06 7.81 -19.21
C THR A 160 10.17 8.46 -18.16
N ALA A 161 9.68 7.69 -17.18
CA ALA A 161 8.95 8.17 -16.01
C ALA A 161 9.64 7.66 -14.75
N VAL A 162 9.93 8.54 -13.80
CA VAL A 162 10.60 8.19 -12.55
C VAL A 162 9.88 8.84 -11.38
N THR A 163 9.54 8.06 -10.35
CA THR A 163 9.19 8.62 -9.04
C THR A 163 10.21 8.23 -7.99
N GLY A 164 10.50 9.15 -7.06
CA GLY A 164 11.35 8.91 -5.92
C GLY A 164 10.65 9.33 -4.63
N THR A 165 10.61 8.45 -3.63
CA THR A 165 10.16 8.79 -2.28
C THR A 165 11.23 8.42 -1.28
N THR A 166 11.55 9.37 -0.40
CA THR A 166 12.30 9.11 0.84
C THR A 166 11.48 9.61 2.02
N GLN A 167 11.28 8.76 3.03
CA GLN A 167 10.63 9.12 4.29
C GLN A 167 11.47 8.61 5.46
N ASN A 168 12.06 9.50 6.24
CA ASN A 168 12.90 9.15 7.38
C ASN A 168 12.25 9.65 8.69
N VAL A 169 12.23 8.80 9.71
CA VAL A 169 11.69 9.07 11.06
C VAL A 169 12.69 8.53 12.09
N GLY A 170 13.51 9.38 12.69
CA GLY A 170 14.54 8.99 13.65
C GLY A 170 14.42 9.67 15.01
N GLN A 171 14.79 8.97 16.09
CA GLN A 171 14.85 9.48 17.47
C GLN A 171 13.54 10.13 17.96
N ASN A 172 12.39 9.73 17.42
CA ASN A 172 11.12 10.34 17.81
C ASN A 172 10.50 9.59 18.99
N MET A 173 9.93 10.31 19.93
CA MET A 173 9.15 9.72 21.00
C MET A 173 7.68 10.05 20.77
N SER A 174 6.81 9.05 20.77
CA SER A 174 5.35 9.17 20.70
C SER A 174 4.74 8.53 21.93
N ALA A 175 4.12 9.32 22.79
CA ALA A 175 3.28 8.81 23.88
C ALA A 175 1.83 9.19 23.63
N SER A 176 0.91 8.23 23.60
CA SER A 176 -0.53 8.45 23.55
C SER A 176 -1.19 7.80 24.78
N ALA A 177 -2.04 8.53 25.49
CA ALA A 177 -2.77 8.03 26.65
C ALA A 177 -4.21 8.53 26.70
N ASP A 178 -5.18 7.67 27.03
CA ASP A 178 -6.59 8.05 27.19
C ASP A 178 -6.95 8.32 28.66
N ASN A 179 -7.92 9.22 28.89
CA ASN A 179 -8.59 9.33 30.20
C ASN A 179 -9.88 8.52 30.20
N TYR A 180 -10.12 7.87 31.34
CA TYR A 180 -11.32 7.13 31.70
C TYR A 180 -12.61 7.93 31.42
N GLY A 181 -13.41 7.52 30.43
CA GLY A 181 -14.76 8.08 30.19
C GLY A 181 -15.20 8.22 28.72
N SER A 182 -15.79 7.18 28.15
CA SER A 182 -16.64 7.09 26.92
C SER A 182 -16.27 7.83 25.61
N GLN A 183 -15.20 8.63 25.52
CA GLN A 183 -14.78 9.34 24.31
C GLN A 183 -13.27 9.22 24.08
N GLY A 184 -12.76 7.99 23.86
CA GLY A 184 -11.33 7.70 23.72
C GLY A 184 -10.64 8.35 22.49
N ASN A 185 -9.30 8.42 22.53
CA ASN A 185 -8.46 8.86 21.40
C ASN A 185 -8.46 7.79 20.29
N ALA A 186 -9.58 7.56 19.63
CA ALA A 186 -9.62 6.67 18.48
C ALA A 186 -8.87 7.31 17.30
N ASN A 187 -8.07 6.54 16.56
CA ASN A 187 -7.55 6.96 15.26
C ASN A 187 -8.32 6.22 14.19
N ASN A 188 -9.10 6.93 13.39
CA ASN A 188 -9.94 6.31 12.37
C ASN A 188 -9.63 6.89 10.99
N THR A 189 -9.43 6.01 10.02
CA THR A 189 -9.36 6.36 8.60
C THR A 189 -10.45 5.62 7.85
N GLN A 190 -11.24 6.35 7.07
CA GLN A 190 -12.38 5.79 6.35
C GLN A 190 -12.48 6.29 4.91
N ILE A 191 -12.75 5.36 3.99
CA ILE A 191 -13.31 5.65 2.67
C ILE A 191 -14.66 4.94 2.54
N GLY A 192 -15.74 5.70 2.42
CA GLY A 192 -17.11 5.18 2.42
C GLY A 192 -18.01 5.79 1.35
N GLY A 193 -19.32 5.58 1.49
CA GLY A 193 -20.31 6.06 0.53
C GLY A 193 -20.05 5.58 -0.90
N ASN A 194 -20.13 6.48 -1.86
CA ASN A 194 -19.73 6.34 -3.26
C ASN A 194 -18.39 7.05 -3.55
N ALA A 195 -17.56 7.30 -2.54
CA ALA A 195 -16.27 7.96 -2.73
C ALA A 195 -15.43 7.20 -3.77
N LEU A 196 -14.89 7.93 -4.75
CA LEU A 196 -14.12 7.40 -5.88
C LEU A 196 -14.84 6.33 -6.71
N SER A 197 -16.16 6.13 -6.54
CA SER A 197 -16.91 5.21 -7.38
C SER A 197 -16.83 5.68 -8.84
N LYS A 198 -16.54 4.75 -9.75
CA LYS A 198 -16.33 5.00 -11.18
C LYS A 198 -15.24 6.03 -11.52
N ALA A 199 -14.40 6.41 -10.57
CA ALA A 199 -13.23 7.23 -10.87
C ALA A 199 -12.30 6.47 -11.84
N SER A 200 -11.60 7.20 -12.70
CA SER A 200 -10.80 6.59 -13.77
C SER A 200 -9.44 7.25 -14.00
N GLY A 201 -8.46 6.47 -14.42
CA GLY A 201 -7.10 6.94 -14.72
C GLY A 201 -6.11 6.51 -13.64
N ASN A 202 -5.37 7.45 -13.07
CA ASN A 202 -4.36 7.23 -12.05
C ASN A 202 -4.88 7.77 -10.72
N ILE A 203 -5.30 6.90 -9.82
CA ILE A 203 -5.89 7.22 -8.52
C ILE A 203 -4.88 6.84 -7.43
N GLY A 204 -4.42 7.82 -6.66
CA GLY A 204 -3.60 7.66 -5.47
C GLY A 204 -4.29 8.28 -4.27
N VAL A 205 -4.55 7.49 -3.22
CA VAL A 205 -5.13 7.99 -1.96
C VAL A 205 -4.27 7.55 -0.78
N ASN A 206 -3.87 8.48 0.07
CA ASN A 206 -3.26 8.21 1.37
C ASN A 206 -4.15 8.77 2.48
N GLN A 207 -4.51 7.97 3.48
CA GLN A 207 -5.14 8.46 4.70
C GLN A 207 -4.40 8.02 5.96
N ALA A 208 -4.04 8.93 6.85
CA ALA A 208 -3.32 8.62 8.08
C ALA A 208 -4.01 9.25 9.30
N ALA A 209 -4.34 8.45 10.29
CA ALA A 209 -4.80 8.92 11.58
C ALA A 209 -3.83 8.50 12.70
N GLY A 210 -3.53 9.41 13.62
CA GLY A 210 -2.64 9.14 14.75
C GLY A 210 -1.29 9.83 14.63
N ILE A 211 -0.20 9.13 14.97
CA ILE A 211 1.11 9.74 15.20
C ILE A 211 2.17 9.14 14.26
N SER A 212 2.87 9.98 13.51
CA SER A 212 4.06 9.61 12.72
C SER A 212 3.87 8.41 11.77
N ASN A 213 2.66 8.24 11.20
CA ASN A 213 2.48 7.27 10.12
C ASN A 213 3.15 7.78 8.84
N GLN A 214 3.89 6.91 8.14
CA GLN A 214 4.55 7.20 6.87
C GLN A 214 3.81 6.48 5.73
N GLN A 215 3.31 7.25 4.75
CA GLN A 215 2.57 6.73 3.62
C GLN A 215 3.10 7.28 2.29
N SER A 216 3.28 6.40 1.31
CA SER A 216 3.68 6.78 -0.06
C SER A 216 2.85 6.05 -1.11
N ASN A 217 2.22 6.80 -2.01
CA ASN A 217 1.77 6.27 -3.30
C ASN A 217 2.68 6.80 -4.39
N SER A 218 3.45 5.92 -5.01
CA SER A 218 4.34 6.25 -6.12
C SER A 218 3.85 5.57 -7.38
N LEU A 219 3.52 6.35 -8.41
CA LEU A 219 3.15 5.85 -9.72
C LEU A 219 4.06 6.44 -10.81
N ALA A 220 4.82 5.57 -11.48
CA ALA A 220 5.56 5.89 -12.69
C ALA A 220 4.93 5.20 -13.91
N LEU A 221 4.53 5.98 -14.92
CA LEU A 221 3.96 5.48 -16.17
C LEU A 221 4.71 6.04 -17.37
N ALA A 222 5.36 5.17 -18.14
CA ALA A 222 6.01 5.51 -19.40
C ALA A 222 5.32 4.79 -20.56
N SER A 223 4.88 5.56 -21.57
CA SER A 223 4.15 5.02 -22.72
C SER A 223 4.71 5.52 -24.05
N VAL A 224 4.89 4.60 -24.99
CA VAL A 224 5.30 4.92 -26.37
C VAL A 224 4.31 4.38 -27.40
N SER A 225 3.85 5.26 -28.30
CA SER A 225 2.79 4.93 -29.28
C SER A 225 3.29 4.70 -30.72
N LYS A 226 4.55 5.01 -31.05
CA LYS A 226 5.22 4.61 -32.32
C LYS A 226 6.57 3.95 -32.04
N LYS A 227 7.39 3.81 -33.08
CA LYS A 227 8.73 3.22 -32.98
C LYS A 227 9.63 4.12 -32.13
N THR A 228 10.16 3.60 -31.03
CA THR A 228 11.13 4.29 -30.17
C THR A 228 12.28 3.35 -29.81
N SER A 229 13.32 3.88 -29.17
CA SER A 229 14.40 3.07 -28.63
C SER A 229 14.03 2.48 -27.27
N MET A 230 13.24 3.19 -26.44
CA MET A 230 12.96 2.78 -25.07
C MET A 230 11.62 3.31 -24.54
N SER A 231 11.01 2.55 -23.62
CA SER A 231 9.96 2.97 -22.68
C SER A 231 10.39 2.51 -21.30
N SER A 232 10.60 3.43 -20.35
CA SER A 232 11.18 3.12 -19.03
C SER A 232 10.37 3.77 -17.92
N ALA A 233 9.87 2.98 -16.98
CA ALA A 233 9.21 3.46 -15.77
C ALA A 233 9.97 2.94 -14.54
N SER A 234 10.16 3.79 -13.53
CA SER A 234 10.81 3.39 -12.28
C SER A 234 10.17 4.08 -11.08
N THR A 235 9.93 3.34 -10.00
CA THR A 235 9.66 3.92 -8.67
C THR A 235 10.76 3.50 -7.72
N ASN A 236 11.23 4.42 -6.89
CA ASN A 236 12.20 4.14 -5.83
C ASN A 236 11.66 4.71 -4.53
N THR A 237 11.31 3.84 -3.57
CA THR A 237 10.72 4.25 -2.30
C THR A 237 11.54 3.70 -1.15
N ALA A 238 12.01 4.60 -0.30
CA ALA A 238 12.70 4.27 0.94
C ALA A 238 11.94 4.88 2.12
N GLN A 239 11.54 4.04 3.08
CA GLN A 239 10.99 4.45 4.36
C GLN A 239 11.90 3.89 5.46
N SER A 240 12.30 4.72 6.41
CA SER A 240 13.19 4.32 7.50
C SER A 240 12.68 4.88 8.82
N GLN A 241 12.65 4.01 9.83
CA GLN A 241 12.40 4.33 11.22
C GLN A 241 13.55 3.83 12.08
N GLU A 242 14.12 4.70 12.91
CA GLU A 242 15.19 4.32 13.83
C GLU A 242 15.00 4.94 15.22
N GLN A 243 15.18 4.12 16.27
CA GLN A 243 15.21 4.54 17.67
C GLN A 243 13.99 5.37 18.09
N ASN A 244 12.80 5.03 17.56
CA ASN A 244 11.57 5.64 18.06
C ASN A 244 11.02 4.86 19.27
N LEU A 245 10.27 5.57 20.10
CA LEU A 245 9.58 5.02 21.25
C LEU A 245 8.09 5.31 21.09
N ALA A 246 7.28 4.27 20.91
CA ALA A 246 5.84 4.33 20.88
C ALA A 246 5.27 3.80 22.20
N ILE A 247 4.56 4.64 22.93
CA ILE A 247 3.83 4.25 24.13
C ILE A 247 2.35 4.55 23.89
N GLN A 248 1.51 3.52 23.91
CA GLN A 248 0.05 3.63 23.95
C GLN A 248 -0.44 3.08 25.30
N VAL A 249 -1.07 3.94 26.10
CA VAL A 249 -1.57 3.62 27.45
C VAL A 249 -3.09 3.80 27.48
N ALA A 250 -3.83 2.81 28.00
CA ALA A 250 -5.31 2.79 27.98
C ALA A 250 -5.87 2.93 26.55
N GLY A 251 -5.41 2.05 25.64
CA GLY A 251 -5.42 2.29 24.19
C GLY A 251 -6.79 2.63 23.58
N GLY A 252 -6.83 3.77 22.87
CA GLY A 252 -7.89 4.10 21.93
C GLY A 252 -7.90 3.17 20.70
N ALA A 253 -9.08 2.96 20.11
CA ALA A 253 -9.26 2.10 18.94
C ALA A 253 -8.61 2.70 17.68
N ASN A 254 -7.83 1.90 16.95
CA ASN A 254 -7.30 2.26 15.64
C ASN A 254 -8.10 1.51 14.57
N ALA A 255 -8.81 2.21 13.70
CA ALA A 255 -9.63 1.60 12.66
C ALA A 255 -9.28 2.15 11.28
N VAL A 256 -9.27 1.25 10.29
CA VAL A 256 -8.97 1.55 8.89
C VAL A 256 -9.99 0.82 8.02
N ASP A 257 -10.98 1.55 7.53
CA ASP A 257 -12.13 0.95 6.84
C ASP A 257 -12.37 1.48 5.43
N LEU A 258 -12.51 0.56 4.49
CA LEU A 258 -13.16 0.79 3.20
C LEU A 258 -14.54 0.15 3.27
N THR A 259 -15.59 0.94 2.98
CA THR A 259 -16.97 0.47 3.12
C THR A 259 -17.87 0.90 1.96
N ALA A 260 -19.14 0.48 2.02
CA ALA A 260 -20.19 0.88 1.09
C ALA A 260 -19.78 0.65 -0.38
N ASN A 261 -19.87 1.65 -1.25
CA ASN A 261 -19.50 1.57 -2.67
C ASN A 261 -18.15 2.25 -2.97
N ALA A 262 -17.28 2.41 -1.97
CA ALA A 262 -15.97 3.02 -2.18
C ALA A 262 -15.21 2.33 -3.34
N LEU A 263 -14.72 3.12 -4.30
CA LEU A 263 -13.99 2.63 -5.49
C LEU A 263 -14.76 1.61 -6.36
N LYS A 264 -16.08 1.45 -6.17
CA LYS A 264 -16.89 0.55 -6.97
C LYS A 264 -16.84 0.97 -8.43
N GLY A 265 -16.47 0.04 -9.32
CA GLY A 265 -16.34 0.29 -10.75
C GLY A 265 -15.22 1.27 -11.13
N ALA A 266 -14.31 1.63 -10.21
CA ALA A 266 -13.17 2.46 -10.53
C ALA A 266 -12.22 1.74 -11.51
N THR A 267 -11.54 2.49 -12.38
CA THR A 267 -10.72 1.90 -13.44
C THR A 267 -9.36 2.57 -13.62
N GLY A 268 -8.36 1.80 -14.07
CA GLY A 268 -7.01 2.29 -14.34
C GLY A 268 -6.00 1.83 -13.29
N ASN A 269 -5.17 2.73 -12.78
CA ASN A 269 -4.19 2.44 -11.73
C ASN A 269 -4.73 3.01 -10.41
N ILE A 270 -5.03 2.15 -9.45
CA ILE A 270 -5.64 2.48 -8.16
C ILE A 270 -4.64 2.09 -7.07
N GLY A 271 -4.09 3.08 -6.38
CA GLY A 271 -3.26 2.93 -5.19
C GLY A 271 -3.95 3.57 -4.00
N VAL A 272 -4.21 2.79 -2.94
CA VAL A 272 -4.79 3.30 -1.69
C VAL A 272 -3.95 2.79 -0.53
N ASN A 273 -3.44 3.71 0.30
CA ASN A 273 -2.83 3.40 1.58
C ASN A 273 -3.63 4.06 2.69
N MET A 274 -3.95 3.31 3.74
CA MET A 274 -4.62 3.87 4.91
C MET A 274 -4.02 3.32 6.20
N ALA A 275 -3.66 4.19 7.13
CA ALA A 275 -3.03 3.82 8.39
C ALA A 275 -3.71 4.51 9.55
N SER A 276 -3.91 3.78 10.64
CA SER A 276 -4.36 4.31 11.92
C SER A 276 -3.47 3.81 13.03
N GLY A 277 -3.05 4.70 13.93
CA GLY A 277 -2.18 4.39 15.06
C GLY A 277 -0.83 5.09 14.97
N SER A 278 0.26 4.37 15.29
CA SER A 278 1.59 4.97 15.46
C SER A 278 2.64 4.30 14.57
N PHE A 279 3.48 5.10 13.91
CA PHE A 279 4.68 4.63 13.19
C PHE A 279 4.42 3.56 12.12
N ASN A 280 3.21 3.45 11.58
CA ASN A 280 2.98 2.52 10.47
C ASN A 280 3.68 3.03 9.20
N GLN A 281 4.40 2.15 8.50
CA GLN A 281 5.06 2.42 7.22
C GLN A 281 4.28 1.72 6.10
N GLN A 282 3.73 2.48 5.17
CA GLN A 282 2.96 1.95 4.05
C GLN A 282 3.44 2.53 2.73
N GLN A 283 3.55 1.67 1.72
CA GLN A 283 3.85 2.10 0.36
C GLN A 283 3.08 1.32 -0.69
N ASN A 284 2.61 2.04 -1.71
CA ASN A 284 2.18 1.48 -2.99
C ASN A 284 3.11 2.03 -4.07
N SER A 285 3.97 1.18 -4.61
CA SER A 285 4.83 1.47 -5.75
C SER A 285 4.27 0.80 -6.99
N THR A 286 3.88 1.58 -7.99
CA THR A 286 3.44 1.08 -9.28
C THR A 286 4.30 1.67 -10.39
N SER A 287 4.92 0.79 -11.18
CA SER A 287 5.69 1.13 -12.35
C SER A 287 5.08 0.46 -13.57
N ILE A 288 4.86 1.22 -14.64
CA ILE A 288 4.27 0.71 -15.88
C ILE A 288 5.02 1.28 -17.07
N ALA A 289 5.62 0.39 -17.86
CA ALA A 289 6.20 0.71 -19.15
C ALA A 289 5.46 0.00 -20.27
N SER A 290 5.01 0.76 -21.26
CA SER A 290 4.22 0.25 -22.38
C SER A 290 4.72 0.74 -23.73
N ALA A 291 4.87 -0.19 -24.67
CA ALA A 291 5.13 0.09 -26.06
C ALA A 291 4.04 -0.51 -26.96
N ALA A 292 3.14 0.35 -27.44
CA ALA A 292 2.03 -0.06 -28.31
C ALA A 292 2.50 -0.51 -29.71
N LYS A 293 3.67 -0.03 -30.13
CA LYS A 293 4.43 -0.52 -31.29
C LYS A 293 5.83 -0.92 -30.82
N LYS A 294 6.82 -0.81 -31.70
CA LYS A 294 8.17 -1.33 -31.46
C LYS A 294 8.97 -0.40 -30.55
N ALA A 295 9.44 -0.92 -29.41
CA ALA A 295 10.55 -0.34 -28.66
C ALA A 295 11.82 -1.22 -28.77
N GLY A 296 12.99 -0.64 -28.53
CA GLY A 296 14.21 -1.42 -28.29
C GLY A 296 14.11 -2.16 -26.97
N LYS A 297 13.88 -1.41 -25.87
CA LYS A 297 13.69 -1.91 -24.51
C LYS A 297 12.37 -1.38 -23.93
N VAL A 298 11.63 -2.23 -23.23
CA VAL A 298 10.54 -1.81 -22.33
C VAL A 298 10.97 -2.22 -20.93
N ASP A 299 11.07 -1.26 -20.02
CA ASP A 299 11.66 -1.47 -18.69
C ASP A 299 10.74 -0.88 -17.62
N SER A 300 10.37 -1.68 -16.64
CA SER A 300 9.54 -1.25 -15.52
C SER A 300 10.15 -1.80 -14.24
N ALA A 301 10.51 -0.91 -13.32
CA ALA A 301 11.09 -1.28 -12.04
C ALA A 301 10.33 -0.62 -10.88
N THR A 302 10.17 -1.34 -9.77
CA THR A 302 9.82 -0.79 -8.47
C THR A 302 10.85 -1.29 -7.47
N ASN A 303 11.56 -0.37 -6.82
CA ASN A 303 12.53 -0.69 -5.76
C ASN A 303 12.00 -0.11 -4.46
N THR A 304 11.73 -0.99 -3.50
CA THR A 304 11.08 -0.61 -2.25
C THR A 304 11.89 -1.09 -1.05
N SER A 305 12.13 -0.19 -0.10
CA SER A 305 12.88 -0.47 1.12
C SER A 305 12.14 0.10 2.32
N GLN A 306 11.85 -0.73 3.32
CA GLN A 306 11.32 -0.32 4.62
C GLN A 306 12.26 -0.84 5.70
N SER A 307 12.79 0.06 6.54
CA SER A 307 13.60 -0.32 7.71
C SER A 307 12.96 0.19 8.98
N MET A 308 13.08 -0.59 10.03
CA MET A 308 12.62 -0.27 11.37
C MET A 308 13.58 -0.88 12.37
N ASP A 309 14.39 -0.04 12.99
CA ASP A 309 15.52 -0.49 13.79
C ASP A 309 15.52 0.16 15.19
N ASN A 310 15.70 -0.66 16.23
CA ASN A 310 15.75 -0.27 17.65
C ASN A 310 14.48 0.46 18.14
N GLU A 311 13.31 -0.03 17.75
CA GLU A 311 12.02 0.53 18.17
C GLU A 311 11.54 -0.03 19.51
N ALA A 312 10.96 0.80 20.37
CA ALA A 312 10.28 0.36 21.58
C ALA A 312 8.78 0.65 21.49
N ASN A 313 7.96 -0.41 21.42
CA ASN A 313 6.53 -0.37 21.16
C ASN A 313 5.74 -0.96 22.33
N LEU A 314 5.21 -0.10 23.19
CA LEU A 314 4.47 -0.50 24.38
C LEU A 314 2.98 -0.16 24.22
N SER A 315 2.10 -1.17 24.17
CA SER A 315 0.64 -1.00 24.20
C SER A 315 0.05 -1.66 25.46
N THR A 316 -0.23 -0.88 26.50
CA THR A 316 -0.57 -1.40 27.85
C THR A 316 -1.73 -0.67 28.55
N LEU A 317 -2.24 -1.27 29.63
CA LEU A 317 -3.05 -0.62 30.69
C LEU A 317 -4.48 -0.17 30.33
N ASN A 318 -5.38 -1.10 30.01
CA ASN A 318 -6.83 -0.85 30.05
C ASN A 318 -7.39 -1.26 31.42
N TYR A 319 -7.39 -0.35 32.39
CA TYR A 319 -8.07 -0.58 33.67
C TYR A 319 -9.55 -0.20 33.53
N GLY A 320 -10.47 -1.13 33.81
CA GLY A 320 -11.89 -0.85 34.06
C GLY A 320 -12.82 -0.54 32.86
N SER A 321 -13.76 -1.46 32.61
CA SER A 321 -15.05 -1.30 31.90
C SER A 321 -15.09 -0.81 30.43
N VAL A 322 -15.19 -1.80 29.52
CA VAL A 322 -15.99 -1.80 28.25
C VAL A 322 -15.42 -1.14 26.99
N VAL A 323 -14.20 -0.60 26.97
CA VAL A 323 -13.50 -0.30 25.70
C VAL A 323 -12.16 -1.02 25.69
N GLY A 324 -12.10 -2.23 25.13
CA GLY A 324 -10.83 -2.88 24.81
C GLY A 324 -10.15 -2.12 23.67
N GLY A 325 -8.83 -2.00 23.70
CA GLY A 325 -8.09 -1.41 22.60
C GLY A 325 -8.23 -2.32 21.38
N SER A 326 -8.81 -1.81 20.29
CA SER A 326 -8.94 -2.55 19.04
C SER A 326 -8.11 -1.96 17.91
N ASN A 327 -7.46 -2.84 17.13
CA ASN A 327 -6.86 -2.47 15.87
C ASN A 327 -7.62 -3.20 14.76
N GLU A 328 -8.24 -2.45 13.86
CA GLU A 328 -9.17 -2.99 12.88
C GLU A 328 -8.83 -2.51 11.48
N THR A 329 -8.69 -3.45 10.56
CA THR A 329 -8.59 -3.18 9.12
C THR A 329 -9.70 -3.94 8.39
N GLY A 330 -10.37 -3.27 7.45
CA GLY A 330 -11.64 -3.78 6.93
C GLY A 330 -11.97 -3.36 5.50
N LEU A 331 -12.37 -4.34 4.69
CA LEU A 331 -13.06 -4.13 3.40
C LEU A 331 -14.47 -4.72 3.44
N TYR A 332 -15.48 -3.84 3.45
CA TYR A 332 -16.87 -4.23 3.61
C TYR A 332 -17.80 -3.58 2.57
N GLY A 333 -19.01 -4.11 2.41
CA GLY A 333 -19.95 -3.64 1.39
C GLY A 333 -19.59 -4.08 -0.04
N HIS A 334 -19.58 -3.14 -0.97
CA HIS A 334 -19.32 -3.29 -2.41
C HIS A 334 -17.99 -2.67 -2.85
N VAL A 335 -17.07 -2.48 -1.89
CA VAL A 335 -15.74 -1.93 -2.12
C VAL A 335 -15.05 -2.62 -3.29
N LEU A 336 -14.54 -1.82 -4.24
CA LEU A 336 -13.82 -2.30 -5.42
C LEU A 336 -14.61 -3.33 -6.27
N SER A 337 -15.92 -3.49 -6.04
CA SER A 337 -16.70 -4.42 -6.86
C SER A 337 -16.78 -3.90 -8.30
N ASN A 338 -16.53 -4.78 -9.27
CA ASN A 338 -16.37 -4.44 -10.69
C ASN A 338 -15.26 -3.40 -10.98
N ALA A 339 -14.37 -3.11 -10.04
CA ALA A 339 -13.20 -2.27 -10.32
C ALA A 339 -12.25 -3.02 -11.27
N SER A 340 -11.51 -2.30 -12.11
CA SER A 340 -10.62 -2.95 -13.08
C SER A 340 -9.32 -2.22 -13.36
N GLY A 341 -8.24 -2.97 -13.60
CA GLY A 341 -6.93 -2.43 -13.94
C GLY A 341 -5.87 -2.93 -12.97
N ASN A 342 -5.10 -2.02 -12.42
CA ASN A 342 -4.05 -2.29 -11.44
C ASN A 342 -4.51 -1.73 -10.10
N ILE A 343 -4.79 -2.61 -9.13
CA ILE A 343 -5.36 -2.26 -7.82
C ILE A 343 -4.33 -2.67 -6.76
N GLY A 344 -3.78 -1.69 -6.05
CA GLY A 344 -2.95 -1.87 -4.86
C GLY A 344 -3.61 -1.20 -3.67
N LEU A 345 -3.87 -1.97 -2.62
CA LEU A 345 -4.50 -1.52 -1.39
C LEU A 345 -3.70 -2.00 -0.18
N ASN A 346 -3.31 -1.07 0.69
CA ASN A 346 -2.71 -1.37 1.99
C ASN A 346 -3.52 -0.70 3.10
N GLN A 347 -3.84 -1.47 4.14
CA GLN A 347 -4.43 -0.96 5.36
C GLN A 347 -3.64 -1.46 6.58
N ALA A 348 -3.25 -0.56 7.48
CA ALA A 348 -2.52 -0.88 8.71
C ALA A 348 -3.18 -0.23 9.92
N ALA A 349 -3.57 -1.02 10.90
CA ALA A 349 -4.03 -0.52 12.19
C ALA A 349 -3.09 -0.97 13.31
N GLY A 350 -2.73 -0.04 14.20
CA GLY A 350 -1.89 -0.32 15.37
C GLY A 350 -0.52 0.33 15.28
N ILE A 351 0.53 -0.39 15.68
CA ILE A 351 1.86 0.18 15.90
C ILE A 351 2.89 -0.46 14.97
N SER A 352 3.67 0.34 14.27
CA SER A 352 4.89 -0.13 13.60
C SER A 352 4.67 -1.25 12.58
N ASN A 353 3.53 -1.25 11.89
CA ASN A 353 3.32 -2.20 10.78
C ASN A 353 4.04 -1.70 9.52
N GLN A 354 4.80 -2.57 8.85
CA GLN A 354 5.44 -2.32 7.55
C GLN A 354 4.66 -3.03 6.45
N GLN A 355 4.12 -2.28 5.49
CA GLN A 355 3.38 -2.81 4.35
C GLN A 355 3.90 -2.28 3.03
N SER A 356 4.16 -3.18 2.08
CA SER A 356 4.63 -2.86 0.75
C SER A 356 3.78 -3.53 -0.32
N ASN A 357 3.30 -2.75 -1.27
CA ASN A 357 2.79 -3.24 -2.55
C ASN A 357 3.68 -2.70 -3.68
N SER A 358 4.28 -3.60 -4.44
CA SER A 358 5.15 -3.32 -5.57
C SER A 358 4.58 -3.97 -6.82
N LEU A 359 4.20 -3.15 -7.81
CA LEU A 359 3.68 -3.62 -9.09
C LEU A 359 4.54 -3.06 -10.22
N ALA A 360 5.22 -3.94 -10.96
CA ALA A 360 5.96 -3.60 -12.16
C ALA A 360 5.32 -4.26 -13.39
N ILE A 361 5.06 -3.48 -14.44
CA ILE A 361 4.46 -3.97 -15.68
C ILE A 361 5.24 -3.50 -16.88
N ALA A 362 5.79 -4.43 -17.66
CA ALA A 362 6.46 -4.16 -18.93
C ALA A 362 5.74 -4.83 -20.09
N THR A 363 5.15 -4.04 -20.99
CA THR A 363 4.43 -4.56 -22.17
C THR A 363 5.03 -4.02 -23.47
N GLY A 364 5.38 -4.92 -24.39
CA GLY A 364 6.03 -4.57 -25.65
C GLY A 364 5.44 -5.24 -26.89
N ASN A 365 4.95 -4.46 -27.85
CA ASN A 365 4.51 -5.00 -29.13
C ASN A 365 5.63 -4.96 -30.19
N LYS A 366 6.13 -6.12 -30.62
CA LYS A 366 7.31 -6.22 -31.50
C LYS A 366 8.57 -5.59 -30.90
N SER A 367 8.61 -5.44 -29.59
CA SER A 367 9.80 -4.98 -28.86
C SER A 367 10.87 -6.07 -28.82
N LYS A 368 12.15 -5.68 -28.63
CA LYS A 368 13.22 -6.67 -28.44
C LYS A 368 13.18 -7.23 -27.03
N THR A 369 13.05 -6.36 -26.03
CA THR A 369 12.98 -6.77 -24.64
C THR A 369 11.81 -6.12 -23.89
N ALA A 370 11.26 -6.85 -22.92
CA ALA A 370 10.38 -6.33 -21.88
C ALA A 370 10.85 -6.85 -20.52
N THR A 371 11.18 -5.97 -19.59
CA THR A 371 11.67 -6.34 -18.25
C THR A 371 10.81 -5.66 -17.21
N ALA A 372 10.20 -6.46 -16.32
CA ALA A 372 9.50 -6.00 -15.14
C ALA A 372 10.23 -6.49 -13.89
N THR A 373 10.57 -5.59 -12.98
CA THR A 373 11.23 -5.91 -11.70
C THR A 373 10.45 -5.27 -10.57
N ALA A 374 9.96 -6.08 -9.64
CA ALA A 374 9.32 -5.64 -8.41
C ALA A 374 10.09 -6.19 -7.22
N ASP A 375 10.94 -5.34 -6.64
CA ASP A 375 11.80 -5.72 -5.52
C ASP A 375 11.35 -5.00 -4.24
N THR A 376 11.17 -5.79 -3.18
CA THR A 376 10.85 -5.31 -1.84
C THR A 376 11.84 -5.84 -0.82
N SER A 377 12.39 -4.92 -0.02
CA SER A 377 13.20 -5.21 1.15
C SER A 377 12.52 -4.65 2.38
N GLN A 378 12.30 -5.49 3.39
CA GLN A 378 11.77 -5.08 4.69
C GLN A 378 12.70 -5.58 5.80
N SER A 379 13.03 -4.69 6.73
CA SER A 379 13.88 -4.97 7.89
C SER A 379 13.17 -4.51 9.16
N MET A 380 13.16 -5.36 10.17
CA MET A 380 12.74 -5.09 11.55
C MET A 380 13.82 -5.62 12.50
N GLY A 381 14.56 -4.75 13.15
CA GLY A 381 15.65 -5.11 14.04
C GLY A 381 15.51 -4.52 15.44
N GLY A 382 15.74 -5.31 16.49
CA GLY A 382 15.86 -4.80 17.86
C GLY A 382 14.57 -4.19 18.42
N ILE A 383 13.40 -4.67 17.97
CA ILE A 383 12.10 -4.14 18.37
C ILE A 383 11.65 -4.78 19.68
N LEU A 384 11.38 -3.97 20.70
CA LEU A 384 10.70 -4.42 21.93
C LEU A 384 9.21 -4.14 21.80
N SER A 385 8.37 -5.15 21.86
CA SER A 385 6.92 -5.02 21.72
C SER A 385 6.12 -5.76 22.76
N SER A 386 5.10 -5.11 23.30
CA SER A 386 4.20 -5.72 24.28
C SER A 386 2.76 -5.27 24.02
N GLN A 387 1.86 -6.23 23.79
CA GLN A 387 0.42 -6.05 23.72
C GLN A 387 -0.25 -6.64 24.97
N GLY A 388 -1.06 -5.83 25.67
CA GLY A 388 -1.81 -6.26 26.86
C GLY A 388 -1.11 -5.91 28.18
N VAL A 389 -1.43 -6.63 29.26
CA VAL A 389 -0.86 -6.37 30.60
C VAL A 389 0.43 -7.19 30.79
N PRO A 390 1.62 -6.58 30.96
CA PRO A 390 2.84 -7.33 31.21
C PRO A 390 2.78 -8.04 32.57
N VAL A 391 2.73 -9.37 32.58
CA VAL A 391 2.78 -10.16 33.83
C VAL A 391 4.23 -10.32 34.30
N ILE A 392 4.91 -9.21 34.59
CA ILE A 392 6.30 -9.23 35.09
C ILE A 392 6.34 -9.21 36.64
N PHE A 393 5.26 -8.78 37.30
CA PHE A 393 5.16 -8.79 38.75
C PHE A 393 3.97 -9.65 39.20
N GLY A 394 4.25 -10.65 40.02
CA GLY A 394 3.36 -11.77 40.31
C GLY A 394 1.95 -11.40 40.78
N SER A 395 1.00 -12.28 40.43
CA SER A 395 -0.24 -12.56 41.14
C SER A 395 -0.94 -11.35 41.78
N LEU A 396 -1.49 -10.47 40.96
CA LEU A 396 -2.69 -9.73 41.35
C LEU A 396 -3.79 -10.10 40.35
N ALA A 397 -4.72 -10.94 40.80
CA ALA A 397 -5.92 -11.34 40.08
C ALA A 397 -6.95 -10.19 40.04
N TRP A 398 -6.95 -9.39 38.98
CA TRP A 398 -7.92 -8.31 38.76
C TRP A 398 -8.35 -8.32 37.29
N SER A 399 -9.66 -8.15 37.06
CA SER A 399 -10.36 -8.34 35.77
C SER A 399 -9.56 -7.83 34.56
N LEU A 400 -9.04 -8.77 33.76
CA LEU A 400 -8.20 -8.53 32.59
C LEU A 400 -9.05 -8.02 31.42
N SER A 401 -8.64 -6.92 30.79
CA SER A 401 -9.21 -6.41 29.53
C SER A 401 -8.46 -7.00 28.34
N ASN A 402 -9.17 -7.28 27.25
CA ASN A 402 -8.61 -7.94 26.06
C ASN A 402 -8.20 -6.90 25.00
N GLN A 403 -7.01 -7.03 24.42
CA GLN A 403 -6.67 -6.34 23.17
C GLN A 403 -7.26 -7.12 21.99
N ASN A 404 -7.84 -6.45 21.00
CA ASN A 404 -8.46 -7.10 19.85
C ASN A 404 -7.86 -6.60 18.53
N ASN A 405 -7.17 -7.47 17.79
CA ASN A 405 -6.69 -7.16 16.45
C ASN A 405 -7.55 -7.90 15.43
N ALA A 406 -8.21 -7.17 14.52
CA ALA A 406 -9.04 -7.75 13.48
C ALA A 406 -8.66 -7.26 12.09
N ALA A 407 -8.57 -8.18 11.13
CA ALA A 407 -8.38 -7.87 9.71
C ALA A 407 -9.42 -8.65 8.90
N GLY A 408 -10.22 -7.94 8.11
CA GLY A 408 -11.41 -8.51 7.48
C GLY A 408 -11.63 -8.12 6.03
N ILE A 409 -11.97 -9.10 5.18
CA ILE A 409 -12.55 -8.85 3.86
C ILE A 409 -13.88 -9.59 3.78
N GLY A 410 -14.98 -8.85 3.58
CA GLY A 410 -16.31 -9.44 3.62
C GLY A 410 -17.29 -8.89 2.61
N SER A 411 -18.57 -9.22 2.82
CA SER A 411 -19.70 -8.71 2.02
C SER A 411 -19.56 -9.01 0.52
N ASN A 412 -19.39 -8.00 -0.34
CA ASN A 412 -19.14 -8.11 -1.78
C ASN A 412 -17.84 -7.37 -2.16
N ALA A 413 -16.92 -7.19 -1.22
CA ALA A 413 -15.63 -6.56 -1.49
C ALA A 413 -14.91 -7.32 -2.62
N LEU A 414 -14.33 -6.60 -3.58
CA LEU A 414 -13.62 -7.15 -4.74
C LEU A 414 -14.45 -8.08 -5.66
N LYS A 415 -15.77 -8.16 -5.46
CA LYS A 415 -16.64 -9.01 -6.31
C LYS A 415 -16.55 -8.57 -7.77
N HIS A 416 -16.22 -9.50 -8.66
CA HIS A 416 -15.97 -9.25 -10.09
C HIS A 416 -14.89 -8.20 -10.38
N ALA A 417 -14.01 -7.89 -9.43
CA ALA A 417 -12.86 -7.05 -9.71
C ALA A 417 -11.94 -7.76 -10.72
N ALA A 418 -11.29 -6.98 -11.60
CA ALA A 418 -10.54 -7.53 -12.73
C ALA A 418 -9.16 -6.90 -12.91
N GLY A 419 -8.17 -7.70 -13.29
CA GLY A 419 -6.81 -7.23 -13.61
C GLY A 419 -5.78 -7.71 -12.60
N ASN A 420 -4.94 -6.81 -12.10
CA ASN A 420 -3.92 -7.12 -11.09
C ASN A 420 -4.38 -6.53 -9.77
N ILE A 421 -4.65 -7.38 -8.78
CA ILE A 421 -5.24 -7.02 -7.50
C ILE A 421 -4.27 -7.44 -6.40
N GLY A 422 -3.71 -6.47 -5.70
CA GLY A 422 -2.90 -6.65 -4.48
C GLY A 422 -3.59 -5.98 -3.30
N VAL A 423 -3.91 -6.77 -2.27
CA VAL A 423 -4.57 -6.29 -1.05
C VAL A 423 -3.79 -6.81 0.16
N ASN A 424 -3.30 -5.90 1.00
CA ASN A 424 -2.68 -6.22 2.28
C ASN A 424 -3.41 -5.52 3.43
N LEU A 425 -3.88 -6.28 4.41
CA LEU A 425 -4.47 -5.78 5.66
C LEU A 425 -3.61 -6.28 6.83
N ALA A 426 -3.16 -5.36 7.68
CA ALA A 426 -2.41 -5.66 8.91
C ALA A 426 -3.06 -4.99 10.11
N SER A 427 -3.32 -5.74 11.17
CA SER A 427 -3.75 -5.18 12.44
C SER A 427 -2.91 -5.70 13.60
N GLY A 428 -2.50 -4.85 14.53
CA GLY A 428 -1.64 -5.20 15.66
C GLY A 428 -0.30 -4.49 15.59
N ALA A 429 0.78 -5.20 15.92
CA ALA A 429 2.11 -4.60 16.06
C ALA A 429 3.19 -5.28 15.21
N ASN A 430 4.09 -4.51 14.61
CA ASN A 430 5.30 -5.03 13.95
C ASN A 430 5.01 -6.10 12.88
N ASN A 431 3.92 -5.95 12.13
CA ASN A 431 3.65 -6.86 11.01
C ASN A 431 4.40 -6.38 9.76
N GLN A 432 5.22 -7.23 9.17
CA GLN A 432 5.86 -7.07 7.87
C GLN A 432 5.03 -7.76 6.79
N GLN A 433 4.51 -7.00 5.83
CA GLN A 433 3.74 -7.52 4.70
C GLN A 433 4.28 -6.98 3.38
N ALA A 434 4.53 -7.87 2.42
CA ALA A 434 4.94 -7.49 1.07
C ALA A 434 4.09 -8.15 -0.01
N ASN A 435 3.78 -7.44 -1.08
CA ASN A 435 3.25 -8.01 -2.31
C ASN A 435 4.04 -7.45 -3.49
N SER A 436 4.89 -8.29 -4.08
CA SER A 436 5.69 -7.96 -5.25
C SER A 436 5.11 -8.67 -6.46
N THR A 437 4.57 -7.91 -7.40
CA THR A 437 4.05 -8.41 -8.68
C THR A 437 4.83 -7.83 -9.84
N ALA A 438 5.46 -8.67 -10.63
CA ALA A 438 6.16 -8.31 -11.87
C ALA A 438 5.51 -9.02 -13.07
N LEU A 439 5.07 -8.24 -14.06
CA LEU A 439 4.39 -8.73 -15.25
C LEU A 439 5.12 -8.27 -16.50
N SER A 440 5.56 -9.22 -17.32
CA SER A 440 6.24 -8.91 -18.58
C SER A 440 5.58 -9.59 -19.77
N TYR A 441 5.35 -8.83 -20.84
CA TYR A 441 4.68 -9.34 -22.03
C TYR A 441 5.27 -8.83 -23.33
N VAL A 442 5.47 -9.74 -24.30
CA VAL A 442 5.84 -9.40 -25.68
C VAL A 442 4.92 -10.08 -26.70
N SER A 443 4.19 -9.30 -27.51
CA SER A 443 3.08 -9.84 -28.31
C SER A 443 3.41 -10.40 -29.70
N LYS A 444 4.55 -10.02 -30.32
CA LYS A 444 4.99 -10.43 -31.68
C LYS A 444 6.49 -10.16 -31.85
N GLY A 445 7.35 -10.96 -31.25
CA GLY A 445 8.81 -10.78 -31.32
C GLY A 445 9.34 -10.63 -32.76
N LYS A 446 10.44 -9.87 -32.94
CA LYS A 446 11.20 -9.94 -34.20
C LYS A 446 11.61 -11.41 -34.41
N LYS A 447 11.59 -11.90 -35.65
CA LYS A 447 12.16 -13.21 -36.02
C LYS A 447 13.56 -13.35 -35.39
N GLY A 448 13.67 -14.08 -34.27
CA GLY A 448 14.93 -14.54 -33.67
C GLY A 448 15.49 -13.89 -32.39
N SER A 449 14.86 -12.92 -31.69
CA SER A 449 15.50 -12.35 -30.46
C SER A 449 14.58 -11.63 -29.45
N ALA A 450 13.30 -11.98 -29.32
CA ALA A 450 12.47 -11.35 -28.27
C ALA A 450 12.77 -11.97 -26.91
N SER A 451 12.97 -11.14 -25.88
CA SER A 451 13.13 -11.57 -24.49
C SER A 451 12.13 -10.87 -23.59
N ALA A 452 11.51 -11.60 -22.68
CA ALA A 452 10.71 -11.02 -21.62
C ALA A 452 11.17 -11.57 -20.28
N MET A 453 11.33 -10.70 -19.30
CA MET A 453 11.76 -11.03 -17.94
C MET A 453 10.83 -10.40 -16.93
N ALA A 454 10.44 -11.17 -15.92
CA ALA A 454 9.74 -10.68 -14.73
C ALA A 454 10.48 -11.18 -13.49
N THR A 455 10.84 -10.27 -12.59
CA THR A 455 11.42 -10.59 -11.28
C THR A 455 10.55 -9.99 -10.19
N ALA A 456 10.03 -10.82 -9.30
CA ALA A 456 9.28 -10.39 -8.11
C ALA A 456 10.07 -10.78 -6.86
N GLY A 457 11.05 -9.96 -6.49
CA GLY A 457 11.92 -10.21 -5.35
C GLY A 457 11.32 -9.73 -4.03
N THR A 458 11.48 -10.52 -2.98
CA THR A 458 11.19 -10.07 -1.61
C THR A 458 12.21 -10.59 -0.61
N THR A 459 12.73 -9.67 0.20
CA THR A 459 13.59 -9.98 1.34
C THR A 459 12.97 -9.40 2.60
N GLN A 460 12.75 -10.23 3.61
CA GLN A 460 12.22 -9.86 4.92
C GLN A 460 13.16 -10.35 6.00
N TYR A 461 13.64 -9.42 6.81
CA TYR A 461 14.49 -9.68 7.98
C TYR A 461 13.76 -9.22 9.24
N SER A 462 13.68 -10.10 10.22
CA SER A 462 13.17 -9.83 11.57
C SER A 462 14.18 -10.35 12.57
N VAL A 463 14.92 -9.46 13.23
CA VAL A 463 16.08 -9.84 14.04
C VAL A 463 16.00 -9.24 15.45
N SER A 464 16.28 -10.05 16.47
CA SER A 464 16.38 -9.62 17.88
C SER A 464 15.13 -8.90 18.39
N ASN A 465 13.95 -9.25 17.86
CA ASN A 465 12.70 -8.65 18.27
C ASN A 465 12.13 -9.41 19.48
N ILE A 466 11.55 -8.68 20.44
CA ILE A 466 10.89 -9.24 21.63
C ILE A 466 9.39 -8.92 21.52
N ALA A 467 8.52 -9.92 21.60
CA ALA A 467 7.07 -9.74 21.59
C ALA A 467 6.40 -10.43 22.78
N SER A 468 5.56 -9.69 23.52
CA SER A 468 4.69 -10.27 24.53
C SER A 468 3.24 -10.01 24.20
N ASP A 469 2.43 -11.06 24.24
CA ASP A 469 0.98 -11.01 24.14
C ASP A 469 0.37 -11.47 25.46
N THR A 470 -0.49 -10.65 26.05
CA THR A 470 -1.26 -11.06 27.22
C THR A 470 -2.71 -10.68 27.02
N ASN A 471 -3.58 -11.70 27.00
CA ASN A 471 -5.03 -11.54 26.83
C ASN A 471 -5.39 -10.85 25.50
N THR A 472 -4.69 -11.21 24.42
CA THR A 472 -4.91 -10.69 23.06
C THR A 472 -5.87 -11.59 22.28
N THR A 473 -6.76 -11.01 21.49
CA THR A 473 -7.61 -11.71 20.53
C THR A 473 -7.23 -11.25 19.14
N ASP A 474 -6.69 -12.15 18.31
CA ASP A 474 -6.36 -11.84 16.92
C ASP A 474 -7.30 -12.58 15.98
N SER A 475 -7.92 -11.85 15.06
CA SER A 475 -8.97 -12.36 14.17
C SER A 475 -8.75 -11.91 12.73
N SER A 476 -8.22 -12.81 11.89
CA SER A 476 -8.14 -12.60 10.44
C SER A 476 -9.26 -13.37 9.73
N PHE A 477 -10.07 -12.72 8.90
CA PHE A 477 -11.15 -13.41 8.21
C PHE A 477 -11.44 -12.91 6.79
N ILE A 478 -11.82 -13.86 5.93
CA ILE A 478 -12.42 -13.60 4.63
C ILE A 478 -13.78 -14.31 4.57
N ASN A 479 -14.85 -13.57 4.27
CA ASN A 479 -16.21 -14.12 4.29
C ASN A 479 -17.12 -13.56 3.19
N GLY A 480 -18.40 -13.95 3.22
CA GLY A 480 -19.42 -13.41 2.31
C GLY A 480 -19.13 -13.78 0.85
N ASN A 481 -19.13 -12.79 -0.04
CA ASN A 481 -18.79 -12.90 -1.46
C ASN A 481 -17.46 -12.19 -1.76
N ALA A 482 -16.56 -12.08 -0.79
CA ALA A 482 -15.25 -11.46 -0.96
C ALA A 482 -14.51 -12.06 -2.17
N ALA A 483 -14.07 -11.22 -3.10
CA ALA A 483 -13.40 -11.59 -4.34
C ALA A 483 -14.15 -12.63 -5.21
N LYS A 484 -15.45 -12.83 -4.99
CA LYS A 484 -16.28 -13.77 -5.78
C LYS A 484 -16.28 -13.35 -7.25
N GLY A 485 -15.91 -14.29 -8.13
CA GLY A 485 -15.83 -14.05 -9.57
C GLY A 485 -14.79 -13.00 -9.99
N ALA A 486 -13.84 -12.64 -9.12
CA ALA A 486 -12.73 -11.78 -9.48
C ALA A 486 -11.82 -12.49 -10.50
N VAL A 487 -11.22 -11.74 -11.43
CA VAL A 487 -10.46 -12.31 -12.55
C VAL A 487 -9.10 -11.65 -12.73
N GLY A 488 -8.07 -12.45 -13.00
CA GLY A 488 -6.72 -11.97 -13.31
C GLY A 488 -5.67 -12.48 -12.32
N ASN A 489 -4.83 -11.58 -11.83
CA ASN A 489 -3.81 -11.89 -10.84
C ASN A 489 -4.26 -11.32 -9.49
N ILE A 490 -4.58 -12.18 -8.54
CA ILE A 490 -5.15 -11.81 -7.24
C ILE A 490 -4.19 -12.24 -6.14
N GLY A 491 -3.66 -11.29 -5.38
CA GLY A 491 -2.85 -11.51 -4.18
C GLY A 491 -3.50 -10.83 -2.98
N ILE A 492 -3.91 -11.62 -1.99
CA ILE A 492 -4.51 -11.12 -0.74
C ILE A 492 -3.68 -11.61 0.44
N ASN A 493 -3.25 -10.69 1.30
CA ASN A 493 -2.62 -10.98 2.59
C ASN A 493 -3.40 -10.32 3.72
N LEU A 494 -3.83 -11.12 4.69
CA LEU A 494 -4.39 -10.66 5.96
C LEU A 494 -3.50 -11.17 7.10
N ALA A 495 -3.01 -10.25 7.94
CA ALA A 495 -2.36 -10.60 9.21
C ALA A 495 -2.95 -9.82 10.37
N THR A 496 -3.12 -10.51 11.50
CA THR A 496 -3.44 -9.91 12.79
C THR A 496 -2.48 -10.44 13.85
N GLY A 497 -2.04 -9.59 14.77
CA GLY A 497 -1.17 -9.98 15.89
C GLY A 497 0.19 -9.28 15.84
N VAL A 498 1.24 -9.92 16.38
CA VAL A 498 2.59 -9.35 16.48
C VAL A 498 3.61 -10.05 15.57
N GLN A 499 4.55 -9.30 14.98
CA GLN A 499 5.74 -9.88 14.32
C GLN A 499 5.42 -10.84 13.15
N ASN A 500 4.26 -10.67 12.49
CA ASN A 500 3.94 -11.50 11.33
C ASN A 500 4.74 -11.02 10.12
N GLN A 501 5.48 -11.93 9.49
CA GLN A 501 6.18 -11.72 8.22
C GLN A 501 5.42 -12.46 7.11
N GLN A 502 4.71 -11.73 6.26
CA GLN A 502 3.98 -12.30 5.13
C GLN A 502 4.49 -11.70 3.83
N GLN A 503 4.60 -12.52 2.79
CA GLN A 503 4.86 -12.00 1.46
C GLN A 503 4.12 -12.77 0.36
N ASN A 504 3.80 -12.04 -0.71
CA ASN A 504 3.29 -12.59 -1.97
C ASN A 504 4.19 -12.14 -3.13
N GLY A 505 4.84 -13.08 -3.80
CA GLY A 505 5.64 -12.84 -5.01
C GLY A 505 4.95 -13.42 -6.24
N LEU A 506 4.63 -12.59 -7.24
CA LEU A 506 4.15 -13.04 -8.54
C LEU A 506 5.02 -12.51 -9.67
N ALA A 507 5.76 -13.40 -10.33
CA ALA A 507 6.43 -13.11 -11.59
C ALA A 507 5.71 -13.82 -12.74
N LEU A 508 5.16 -13.06 -13.67
CA LEU A 508 4.47 -13.60 -14.85
C LEU A 508 5.10 -13.07 -16.13
N VAL A 509 5.52 -13.99 -16.98
CA VAL A 509 6.04 -13.69 -18.32
C VAL A 509 5.24 -14.41 -19.38
N SER A 510 4.87 -13.67 -20.42
CA SER A 510 4.32 -14.26 -21.64
C SER A 510 4.97 -13.66 -22.90
N VAL A 511 5.46 -14.51 -23.79
CA VAL A 511 5.96 -14.09 -25.10
C VAL A 511 5.24 -14.85 -26.21
N ALA A 512 4.61 -14.11 -27.13
CA ALA A 512 4.03 -14.67 -28.35
C ALA A 512 5.04 -14.53 -29.52
N SER A 513 6.02 -15.44 -29.57
CA SER A 513 7.04 -15.54 -30.62
C SER A 513 7.80 -16.87 -30.57
N ASN A 514 7.82 -17.60 -31.70
CA ASN A 514 8.39 -18.94 -31.90
C ASN A 514 9.92 -19.09 -31.69
N ARG A 515 10.63 -18.04 -31.22
CA ARG A 515 12.09 -17.99 -30.96
C ARG A 515 12.41 -16.97 -29.86
N ALA A 516 11.64 -16.96 -28.78
CA ALA A 516 11.78 -16.00 -27.69
C ALA A 516 12.21 -16.65 -26.38
N MET A 517 12.83 -15.85 -25.51
CA MET A 517 13.11 -16.23 -24.13
C MET A 517 12.08 -15.60 -23.20
N ALA A 518 11.59 -16.39 -22.25
CA ALA A 518 10.74 -15.94 -21.16
C ALA A 518 11.39 -16.38 -19.84
N THR A 519 11.69 -15.44 -18.96
CA THR A 519 12.30 -15.71 -17.64
C THR A 519 11.43 -15.10 -16.55
N ALA A 520 10.79 -15.94 -15.75
CA ALA A 520 10.09 -15.50 -14.55
C ALA A 520 10.88 -15.96 -13.31
N SER A 521 11.12 -15.06 -12.37
CA SER A 521 11.79 -15.36 -11.11
C SER A 521 11.07 -14.65 -9.97
N ALA A 522 10.86 -15.32 -8.86
CA ALA A 522 10.28 -14.72 -7.67
C ALA A 522 11.11 -15.16 -6.45
N PRO A 523 12.33 -14.61 -6.27
CA PRO A 523 13.18 -14.99 -5.16
C PRO A 523 12.62 -14.43 -3.85
N VAL A 524 12.58 -15.27 -2.83
CA VAL A 524 12.07 -14.91 -1.51
C VAL A 524 13.07 -15.35 -0.46
N SER A 525 13.40 -14.41 0.43
CA SER A 525 14.22 -14.66 1.61
C SER A 525 13.49 -14.10 2.83
N GLN A 526 13.01 -14.97 3.70
CA GLN A 526 12.44 -14.62 5.00
C GLN A 526 13.37 -15.16 6.08
N MET A 527 13.69 -14.33 7.06
CA MET A 527 14.56 -14.71 8.17
C MET A 527 14.04 -14.08 9.45
N ALA A 528 13.73 -14.94 10.42
CA ALA A 528 13.56 -14.58 11.81
C ALA A 528 14.78 -15.07 12.59
N ASP A 529 15.54 -14.18 13.20
CA ASP A 529 16.72 -14.52 13.99
C ASP A 529 16.67 -13.90 15.38
N ALA A 530 17.03 -14.66 16.41
CA ALA A 530 17.04 -14.23 17.82
C ALA A 530 15.75 -13.54 18.32
N ASN A 531 14.59 -13.80 17.70
CA ASN A 531 13.32 -13.25 18.16
C ASN A 531 12.81 -14.02 19.40
N LEU A 532 12.39 -13.30 20.43
CA LEU A 532 11.84 -13.84 21.67
C LEU A 532 10.36 -13.49 21.77
N GLY A 533 9.57 -14.38 22.38
CA GLY A 533 8.22 -13.98 22.74
C GLY A 533 7.55 -14.79 23.83
N GLY A 534 6.43 -14.25 24.33
CA GLY A 534 5.60 -14.85 25.36
C GLY A 534 4.12 -14.60 25.09
N THR A 535 3.28 -15.60 25.34
CA THR A 535 1.82 -15.50 25.14
C THR A 535 1.10 -16.04 26.37
N VAL A 536 0.17 -15.27 26.92
CA VAL A 536 -0.61 -15.64 28.11
C VAL A 536 -2.09 -15.31 27.87
N GLY A 537 -2.97 -16.33 27.90
CA GLY A 537 -4.42 -16.11 27.84
C GLY A 537 -4.95 -15.53 26.52
N SER A 538 -4.24 -15.70 25.41
CA SER A 538 -4.61 -15.15 24.09
C SER A 538 -5.37 -16.15 23.22
N THR A 539 -6.16 -15.63 22.26
CA THR A 539 -6.94 -16.42 21.30
C THR A 539 -6.68 -15.94 19.88
N TYR A 540 -6.38 -16.87 18.96
CA TYR A 540 -6.06 -16.56 17.56
C TYR A 540 -7.02 -17.28 16.63
N THR A 541 -7.67 -16.54 15.73
CA THR A 541 -8.63 -17.09 14.77
C THR A 541 -8.28 -16.62 13.36
N SER A 542 -8.10 -17.57 12.44
CA SER A 542 -7.98 -17.30 11.01
C SER A 542 -9.05 -18.08 10.27
N SER A 543 -9.84 -17.42 9.41
CA SER A 543 -10.93 -18.10 8.69
C SER A 543 -11.13 -17.61 7.26
N VAL A 544 -11.50 -18.54 6.38
CA VAL A 544 -12.00 -18.26 5.02
C VAL A 544 -13.31 -19.01 4.87
N SER A 545 -14.42 -18.30 4.63
CA SER A 545 -15.76 -18.89 4.69
C SER A 545 -16.75 -18.26 3.69
N GLY A 546 -17.97 -18.78 3.63
CA GLY A 546 -19.01 -18.32 2.72
C GLY A 546 -18.71 -18.65 1.26
N HIS A 547 -18.85 -17.66 0.39
CA HIS A 547 -18.53 -17.72 -1.05
C HIS A 547 -17.24 -16.96 -1.38
N ALA A 548 -16.36 -16.77 -0.40
CA ALA A 548 -15.06 -16.15 -0.61
C ALA A 548 -14.32 -16.84 -1.77
N LEU A 549 -13.81 -16.05 -2.73
CA LEU A 549 -13.11 -16.51 -3.93
C LEU A 549 -13.89 -17.48 -4.83
N GLN A 550 -15.19 -17.71 -4.59
CA GLN A 550 -15.98 -18.60 -5.44
C GLN A 550 -16.01 -18.07 -6.88
N ASN A 551 -15.73 -18.94 -7.86
CA ASN A 551 -15.62 -18.58 -9.28
C ASN A 551 -14.53 -17.54 -9.61
N ALA A 552 -13.65 -17.19 -8.67
CA ALA A 552 -12.48 -16.39 -9.00
C ALA A 552 -11.57 -17.19 -9.95
N SER A 553 -10.94 -16.51 -10.91
CA SER A 553 -10.14 -17.19 -11.95
C SER A 553 -8.89 -16.43 -12.35
N GLY A 554 -7.87 -17.17 -12.78
CA GLY A 554 -6.53 -16.66 -13.04
C GLY A 554 -5.53 -17.18 -12.00
N ASN A 555 -4.56 -16.36 -11.62
CA ASN A 555 -3.57 -16.70 -10.59
C ASN A 555 -4.04 -16.12 -9.24
N ILE A 556 -4.23 -16.96 -8.23
CA ILE A 556 -4.77 -16.54 -6.93
C ILE A 556 -3.80 -16.98 -5.82
N GLY A 557 -3.25 -16.00 -5.10
CA GLY A 557 -2.49 -16.18 -3.86
C GLY A 557 -3.27 -15.61 -2.68
N LEU A 558 -3.42 -16.40 -1.61
CA LEU A 558 -4.15 -16.00 -0.41
C LEU A 558 -3.38 -16.44 0.83
N ASN A 559 -3.06 -15.49 1.72
CA ASN A 559 -2.60 -15.74 3.08
C ASN A 559 -3.56 -15.10 4.08
N VAL A 560 -3.93 -15.86 5.13
CA VAL A 560 -4.74 -15.39 6.26
C VAL A 560 -4.07 -15.94 7.52
N ALA A 561 -3.55 -15.05 8.38
CA ALA A 561 -2.89 -15.44 9.62
C ALA A 561 -3.32 -14.59 10.81
N ALA A 562 -3.33 -15.20 11.98
CA ALA A 562 -3.57 -14.56 13.25
C ALA A 562 -2.57 -15.09 14.29
N GLY A 563 -2.18 -14.25 15.24
CA GLY A 563 -1.20 -14.58 16.28
C GLY A 563 0.18 -14.03 15.98
N ASN A 564 1.19 -14.62 16.62
CA ASN A 564 2.54 -14.05 16.67
C ASN A 564 3.56 -14.80 15.84
N GLY A 565 4.46 -14.06 15.18
CA GLY A 565 5.65 -14.62 14.54
C GLY A 565 5.35 -15.48 13.31
N ASN A 566 4.19 -15.32 12.67
CA ASN A 566 3.87 -16.10 11.48
C ASN A 566 4.77 -15.69 10.31
N GLN A 567 5.54 -16.64 9.76
CA GLN A 567 6.28 -16.47 8.51
C GLN A 567 5.54 -17.19 7.38
N GLN A 568 5.01 -16.44 6.41
CA GLN A 568 4.23 -16.98 5.29
C GLN A 568 4.68 -16.38 3.96
N SER A 569 4.64 -17.22 2.91
CA SER A 569 5.17 -16.86 1.60
C SER A 569 4.34 -17.56 0.51
N ASN A 570 3.62 -16.80 -0.31
CA ASN A 570 3.07 -17.32 -1.58
C ASN A 570 3.88 -16.79 -2.74
N THR A 571 4.56 -17.69 -3.44
CA THR A 571 5.50 -17.30 -4.49
C THR A 571 5.21 -18.08 -5.75
N MET A 572 5.06 -17.37 -6.86
CA MET A 572 4.71 -17.94 -8.14
C MET A 572 5.55 -17.32 -9.25
N ALA A 573 6.23 -18.15 -10.03
CA ALA A 573 6.94 -17.76 -11.23
C ALA A 573 6.38 -18.54 -12.43
N ILE A 574 5.81 -17.84 -13.40
CA ILE A 574 5.23 -18.43 -14.61
C ILE A 574 5.89 -17.80 -15.84
N ALA A 575 6.51 -18.63 -16.67
CA ALA A 575 7.04 -18.22 -17.97
C ALA A 575 6.36 -19.02 -19.09
N SER A 576 5.81 -18.31 -20.07
CA SER A 576 5.18 -18.90 -21.25
C SER A 576 5.77 -18.33 -22.54
N VAL A 577 6.07 -19.22 -23.48
CA VAL A 577 6.42 -18.88 -24.87
C VAL A 577 5.41 -19.55 -25.80
N GLN A 578 4.78 -18.76 -26.67
CA GLN A 578 3.76 -19.20 -27.64
C GLN A 578 4.20 -18.93 -29.07
#